data_AF-A0A3M7M8V4-F1
#
_entry.id   AF-A0A3M7M8V4-F1
#
_cell.length_a   1.000
_cell.length_b   1.000
_cell.length_c   1.000
_cell.angle_alpha   90.00
_cell.angle_beta   90.00
_cell.angle_gamma   90.00
#
_symmetry.space_group_name_H-M   'P 1'
#
loop_
_entity.id
_entity.type
_entity.pdbx_description
1 polymer ?
#
loop_
_entity_poly.entity_id
_entity_poly.type
_entity_poly.pdbx_seq_one_letter_code
_entity_poly.pdbx_strand_id
1 'polypeptide(L)'
;MSPHSSLTTSYRARAALPNTAPLASYLLRLVAVKQTNLCLSADVDTSAELLQLAEQVGDSICLLKTHCDIVTDWSDRTAQALREVAKRKCFLIFEDRKFADIGGM
;
A
#
# COMPACT_ATOMS: atom_id res chain seq x y z
N MET A 1 -21.61 9.78 -22.03
CA MET A 1 -20.34 10.36 -21.50
C MET A 1 -19.21 9.47 -22.01
N SER A 2 -18.15 10.05 -22.56
CA SER A 2 -16.96 9.26 -22.94
C SER A 2 -16.31 8.68 -21.67
N PRO A 3 -15.85 7.42 -21.68
CA PRO A 3 -15.17 6.84 -20.53
C PRO A 3 -13.87 7.61 -20.25
N HIS A 4 -13.56 7.80 -18.97
CA HIS A 4 -12.32 8.42 -18.55
C HIS A 4 -11.13 7.57 -19.02
N SER A 5 -10.05 8.21 -19.48
CA SER A 5 -8.89 7.51 -20.09
C SER A 5 -8.22 6.49 -19.17
N SER A 6 -8.35 6.64 -17.86
CA SER A 6 -7.84 5.66 -16.87
C SER A 6 -8.53 4.30 -16.93
N LEU A 7 -9.73 4.22 -17.52
CA LEU A 7 -10.49 2.97 -17.68
C LEU A 7 -10.05 2.16 -18.89
N THR A 8 -9.37 2.79 -19.85
CA THR A 8 -8.96 2.17 -21.12
C THR A 8 -7.45 2.02 -21.26
N THR A 9 -6.66 2.63 -20.36
CA THR A 9 -5.20 2.57 -20.36
C THR A 9 -4.66 1.61 -19.31
N SER A 10 -3.64 0.84 -19.68
CA SER A 10 -3.00 -0.11 -18.76
C SER A 10 -2.29 0.60 -17.61
N TYR A 11 -2.09 -0.09 -16.48
CA TYR A 11 -1.30 0.43 -15.37
C TYR A 11 0.11 0.86 -15.80
N ARG A 12 0.78 0.09 -16.67
CA ARG A 12 2.12 0.43 -17.19
C ARG A 12 2.10 1.73 -18.01
N ALA A 13 1.12 1.91 -18.89
CA ALA A 13 1.00 3.13 -19.69
C ALA A 13 0.74 4.36 -18.80
N ARG A 14 -0.17 4.22 -17.83
CA ARG A 14 -0.46 5.26 -16.83
C ARG A 14 0.78 5.65 -16.03
N ALA A 15 1.60 4.68 -15.63
CA ALA A 15 2.83 4.93 -14.88
C ALA A 15 3.89 5.75 -15.65
N ALA A 16 3.80 5.81 -16.98
CA ALA A 16 4.75 6.51 -17.85
C ALA A 16 4.27 7.92 -18.24
N LEU A 17 3.09 8.36 -17.78
CA LEU A 17 2.58 9.70 -18.11
C LEU A 17 3.43 10.78 -17.42
N PRO A 18 3.71 11.91 -18.11
CA PRO A 18 4.57 12.97 -17.58
C PRO A 18 4.10 13.58 -16.25
N ASN A 19 2.80 13.58 -16.00
CA ASN A 19 2.16 14.16 -14.81
C ASN A 19 1.88 13.14 -13.69
N THR A 20 2.36 11.90 -13.81
CA THR A 20 2.16 10.90 -12.76
C THR A 20 3.16 11.12 -11.62
N ALA A 21 2.64 11.35 -10.41
CA ALA A 21 3.47 11.49 -9.21
C ALA A 21 4.39 10.27 -9.00
N PRO A 22 5.61 10.43 -8.46
CA PRO A 22 6.57 9.33 -8.34
C PRO A 22 6.03 8.09 -7.60
N LEU A 23 5.33 8.29 -6.48
CA LEU A 23 4.71 7.19 -5.72
C LEU A 23 3.63 6.46 -6.52
N ALA A 24 2.80 7.21 -7.27
CA ALA A 24 1.79 6.62 -8.14
C ALA A 24 2.45 5.86 -9.31
N SER A 25 3.51 6.39 -9.92
CA SER A 25 4.26 5.68 -10.98
C SER A 25 4.83 4.37 -10.45
N TYR A 26 5.40 4.38 -9.25
CA TYR A 26 5.90 3.18 -8.59
C TYR A 26 4.78 2.14 -8.34
N LEU A 27 3.66 2.55 -7.73
CA LEU A 27 2.51 1.68 -7.49
C LEU A 27 1.98 1.07 -8.80
N LEU A 28 1.79 1.89 -9.83
CA LEU A 28 1.26 1.44 -11.11
C LEU A 28 2.22 0.46 -11.82
N ARG A 29 3.54 0.69 -11.74
CA ARG A 29 4.56 -0.26 -12.21
C ARG A 29 4.51 -1.55 -11.43
N LEU A 30 4.39 -1.46 -10.10
CA LEU A 30 4.31 -2.61 -9.22
C LEU A 30 3.08 -3.48 -9.55
N VAL A 31 1.91 -2.87 -9.67
CA VAL A 31 0.66 -3.53 -10.08
C VAL A 31 0.84 -4.26 -11.41
N ALA A 32 1.47 -3.61 -12.38
CA ALA A 32 1.74 -4.21 -13.69
C ALA A 32 2.77 -5.34 -13.65
N VAL A 33 3.79 -5.29 -12.78
CA VAL A 33 4.82 -6.34 -12.65
C VAL A 33 4.28 -7.54 -11.88
N LYS A 34 3.60 -7.31 -10.76
CA LYS A 34 3.06 -8.36 -9.89
C LYS A 34 1.71 -8.92 -10.34
N GLN A 35 1.08 -8.32 -11.35
CA GLN A 35 -0.26 -8.70 -11.83
C GLN A 35 -1.32 -8.70 -10.72
N THR A 36 -1.22 -7.74 -9.80
CA THR A 36 -2.18 -7.56 -8.70
C THR A 36 -2.49 -6.10 -8.51
N ASN A 37 -3.77 -5.79 -8.42
CA ASN A 37 -4.31 -4.49 -8.01
C ASN A 37 -5.01 -4.57 -6.64
N LEU A 38 -4.74 -5.65 -5.89
CA LEU A 38 -5.34 -5.89 -4.58
C LEU A 38 -4.63 -5.05 -3.51
N CYS A 39 -5.44 -4.29 -2.78
CA CYS A 39 -5.10 -3.65 -1.52
C CYS A 39 -5.71 -4.49 -0.39
N LEU A 40 -4.88 -5.01 0.52
CA LEU A 40 -5.38 -5.74 1.70
C LEU A 40 -5.54 -4.78 2.88
N SER A 41 -6.73 -4.79 3.51
CA SER A 41 -6.97 -4.20 4.83
C SER A 41 -6.49 -5.17 5.90
N ALA A 42 -5.38 -4.86 6.56
CA ALA A 42 -4.79 -5.72 7.60
C ALA A 42 -5.27 -5.29 8.99
N ASP A 43 -6.56 -5.50 9.25
CA ASP A 43 -7.21 -5.11 10.49
C ASP A 43 -7.04 -6.23 11.53
N VAL A 44 -5.90 -6.23 12.20
CA VAL A 44 -5.50 -7.20 13.24
C VAL A 44 -5.01 -6.47 14.49
N ASP A 45 -5.02 -7.15 15.63
CA ASP A 45 -4.85 -6.51 16.94
C ASP A 45 -3.38 -6.45 17.41
N THR A 46 -2.50 -7.26 16.83
CA THR A 46 -1.10 -7.38 17.28
C THR A 46 -0.08 -7.22 16.16
N SER A 47 1.12 -6.76 16.53
CA SER A 47 2.27 -6.63 15.64
C SER A 47 2.68 -7.98 15.05
N ALA A 48 2.56 -9.06 15.83
CA ALA A 48 2.90 -10.41 15.38
C ALA A 48 1.97 -10.87 14.24
N GLU A 49 0.66 -10.73 14.41
CA GLU A 49 -0.33 -11.07 13.39
C GLU A 49 -0.17 -10.22 12.14
N LEU A 50 0.08 -8.90 12.31
CA LEU A 50 0.29 -7.99 11.20
C LEU A 50 1.50 -8.41 10.34
N LEU A 51 2.63 -8.71 10.97
CA LEU A 51 3.85 -9.11 10.28
C LEU A 51 3.69 -10.49 9.64
N GLN A 52 3.03 -11.44 10.33
CA GLN A 52 2.74 -12.76 9.78
C GLN A 52 1.85 -12.67 8.54
N LEU A 53 0.77 -11.88 8.61
CA LEU A 53 -0.14 -11.66 7.49
C LEU A 53 0.58 -11.02 6.31
N ALA A 54 1.38 -9.97 6.58
CA ALA A 54 2.17 -9.29 5.56
C ALA A 54 3.17 -10.23 4.84
N GLU A 55 3.81 -11.15 5.56
CA GLU A 55 4.71 -12.15 4.96
C GLU A 55 3.98 -13.17 4.07
N GLN A 56 2.81 -13.62 4.52
CA GLN A 56 1.99 -14.61 3.83
C GLN A 56 1.39 -14.06 2.54
N VAL A 57 0.82 -12.85 2.59
CA VAL A 57 0.07 -12.27 1.48
C VAL A 57 0.90 -11.33 0.61
N GLY A 58 2.11 -10.97 1.05
CA GLY A 58 2.93 -9.93 0.46
C GLY A 58 3.12 -10.07 -1.05
N ASP A 59 3.30 -11.29 -1.56
CA ASP A 59 3.50 -11.56 -2.99
C ASP A 59 2.22 -11.37 -3.83
N SER A 60 1.04 -11.42 -3.21
CA SER A 60 -0.27 -11.34 -3.87
C SER A 60 -0.90 -9.94 -3.86
N ILE A 61 -0.31 -8.97 -3.15
CA ILE A 61 -0.85 -7.62 -2.99
C ILE A 61 0.08 -6.55 -3.59
N CYS A 62 -0.49 -5.42 -4.00
CA CYS A 62 0.29 -4.22 -4.34
C CYS A 62 0.38 -3.23 -3.17
N LEU A 63 -0.57 -3.32 -2.23
CA LEU A 63 -0.71 -2.40 -1.11
C LEU A 63 -1.22 -3.13 0.13
N LEU A 64 -0.60 -2.86 1.28
CA LEU A 64 -1.08 -3.28 2.59
C LEU A 64 -1.51 -2.04 3.37
N LYS A 65 -2.81 -1.96 3.66
CA LYS A 65 -3.40 -0.88 4.44
C LYS A 65 -3.37 -1.25 5.92
N THR A 66 -2.92 -0.32 6.76
CA THR A 66 -2.83 -0.48 8.21
C THR A 66 -3.81 0.44 8.93
N HIS A 67 -4.14 0.05 10.15
CA HIS A 67 -4.63 0.92 11.22
C HIS A 67 -3.65 0.77 12.38
N CYS A 68 -2.64 1.64 12.47
CA CYS A 68 -1.63 1.48 13.52
C CYS A 68 -2.21 1.73 14.93
N ASP A 69 -3.32 2.44 15.02
CA ASP A 69 -4.03 2.80 16.24
C ASP A 69 -4.81 1.65 16.88
N ILE A 70 -5.15 0.61 16.11
CA ILE A 70 -5.80 -0.61 16.66
C ILE A 70 -4.79 -1.70 17.04
N VAL A 71 -3.54 -1.60 16.58
CA VAL A 71 -2.48 -2.55 16.92
C VAL A 71 -1.97 -2.26 18.33
N THR A 72 -2.36 -3.10 19.27
CA THR A 72 -2.21 -2.90 20.73
C THR A 72 -0.77 -2.73 21.20
N ASP A 73 0.19 -3.32 20.51
CA ASP A 73 1.64 -3.30 20.82
C ASP A 73 2.47 -2.58 19.74
N TRP A 74 1.86 -1.67 18.97
CA TRP A 74 2.54 -0.93 17.91
C TRP A 74 3.75 -0.17 18.45
N SER A 75 4.88 -0.28 17.74
CA SER A 75 6.12 0.42 18.05
C SER A 75 6.93 0.72 16.79
N ASP A 76 8.00 1.51 16.93
CA ASP A 76 8.97 1.75 15.84
C ASP A 76 9.57 0.44 15.30
N ARG A 77 9.69 -0.59 16.14
CA ARG A 77 10.15 -1.92 15.73
C ARG A 77 9.14 -2.58 14.78
N THR A 78 7.85 -2.47 15.08
CA THR A 78 6.76 -2.96 14.21
C THR A 78 6.82 -2.25 12.86
N ALA A 79 6.89 -0.91 12.86
CA ALA A 79 6.99 -0.12 11.64
C ALA A 79 8.24 -0.48 10.81
N GLN A 80 9.40 -0.63 11.45
CA GLN A 80 10.64 -1.04 10.78
C GLN A 80 10.52 -2.45 10.19
N ALA A 81 10.04 -3.42 10.97
CA ALA A 81 9.86 -4.79 10.51
C ALA A 81 8.91 -4.85 9.30
N LEU A 82 7.78 -4.13 9.37
CA LEU A 82 6.81 -4.08 8.28
C LEU A 82 7.41 -3.45 7.01
N ARG A 83 8.22 -2.40 7.14
CA ARG A 83 8.97 -1.81 6.01
C ARG A 83 9.93 -2.81 5.37
N GLU A 84 10.59 -3.65 6.16
CA GLU A 84 11.48 -4.68 5.61
C GLU A 84 10.70 -5.78 4.87
N VAL A 85 9.52 -6.19 5.37
CA VAL A 85 8.62 -7.09 4.63
C VAL A 85 8.17 -6.44 3.33
N ALA A 86 7.71 -5.19 3.37
CA ALA A 86 7.25 -4.44 2.21
C ALA A 86 8.30 -4.30 1.11
N LYS A 87 9.57 -4.06 1.48
CA LYS A 87 10.69 -4.04 0.54
C LYS A 87 10.96 -5.40 -0.08
N ARG A 88 10.99 -6.47 0.72
CA ARG A 88 11.28 -7.84 0.23
C ARG A 88 10.17 -8.38 -0.68
N LYS A 89 8.92 -8.15 -0.30
CA LYS A 89 7.72 -8.66 -0.98
C LYS A 89 7.15 -7.68 -2.00
N CYS A 90 7.75 -6.50 -2.13
CA CYS A 90 7.35 -5.44 -3.06
C CYS A 90 5.87 -5.07 -2.92
N PHE A 91 5.50 -4.37 -1.84
CA PHE A 91 4.20 -3.70 -1.70
C PHE A 91 4.36 -2.34 -1.02
N LEU A 92 3.36 -1.47 -1.17
CA LEU A 92 3.29 -0.20 -0.45
C LEU A 92 2.53 -0.34 0.87
N ILE A 93 2.93 0.43 1.87
CA ILE A 93 2.21 0.55 3.14
C ILE A 93 1.35 1.81 3.06
N PHE A 94 0.06 1.71 3.43
CA PHE A 94 -0.86 2.84 3.50
C PHE A 94 -1.52 2.88 4.87
N GLU A 95 -1.15 3.86 5.68
CA GLU A 95 -1.82 4.08 6.96
C GLU A 95 -3.17 4.77 6.75
N ASP A 96 -4.25 4.11 7.14
CA ASP A 96 -5.62 4.57 6.97
C ASP A 96 -6.10 5.41 8.15
N ARG A 97 -5.25 6.36 8.56
CA ARG A 97 -5.50 7.21 9.73
C ARG A 97 -6.69 8.14 9.56
N LYS A 98 -7.10 8.41 8.32
CA LYS A 98 -8.16 9.37 7.96
C LYS A 98 -7.98 10.73 8.64
N PHE A 99 -6.85 11.39 8.38
CA PHE A 99 -6.61 12.75 8.87
C PHE A 99 -7.79 13.65 8.50
N ALA A 100 -8.39 14.30 9.52
CA ALA A 100 -9.62 15.08 9.39
C ALA A 100 -9.58 16.33 10.30
N ASP A 101 -8.38 16.84 10.57
CA ASP A 101 -8.15 18.05 11.36
C ASP A 101 -7.56 19.17 10.48
N ILE A 102 -7.44 20.39 11.01
CA ILE A 102 -6.83 21.52 10.32
C ILE A 102 -5.32 21.33 10.18
N GLY A 103 -4.74 21.77 9.07
CA GLY A 103 -3.31 21.60 8.74
C GLY A 103 -2.33 22.48 9.52
N GLY A 104 -2.73 22.97 10.71
CA GLY A 104 -1.88 23.79 11.57
C GLY A 104 -1.06 22.99 12.60
N MET A 105 -1.16 21.66 12.58
CA MET A 105 -0.38 20.74 13.40
C MET A 105 0.83 20.19 12.64
#